data_AF-A0A963MRS2-F1
#
_entry.id   AF-A0A963MRS2-F1
#
_cell.length_a   1.000
_cell.length_b   1.000
_cell.length_c   1.000
_cell.angle_alpha   90.00
_cell.angle_beta   90.00
_cell.angle_gamma   90.00
#
_symmetry.space_group_name_H-M   'P 1'
#
loop_
_entity.id
_entity.type
_entity.pdbx_description
1 polymer ?
#
loop_
_entity_poly.entity_id
_entity_poly.type
_entity_poly.pdbx_seq_one_letter_code
_entity_poly.pdbx_strand_id
1 'polypeptide(L)'
;MTLDPQLTGNAGLYYCCYHLSLLGWNVMPTARNARGVDIIAYSQDATRKLAIQVKALSKRNPVPLGKSLEMVMGDIWVIVNKVTSSPSAFILLPSEVKELAHCGEKEGRVSFWLQPTSYDQECFKEKWERIGHG
;
A
#
# COMPACT_ATOMS: atom_id res chain seq x y z
N MET A 1 11.86 17.49 -0.44
CA MET A 1 12.72 16.90 0.60
C MET A 1 12.97 15.43 0.26
N THR A 2 14.21 14.98 0.32
CA THR A 2 14.54 13.54 0.16
C THR A 2 14.62 12.92 1.56
N LEU A 3 13.73 11.99 1.85
CA LEU A 3 13.75 11.23 3.10
C LEU A 3 14.49 9.92 2.89
N ASP A 4 15.02 9.37 3.98
CA ASP A 4 15.44 7.98 4.04
C ASP A 4 14.27 7.04 3.62
N PRO A 5 14.53 5.92 2.91
CA PRO A 5 13.48 5.01 2.47
C PRO A 5 12.61 4.46 3.61
N GLN A 6 13.22 4.22 4.78
CA GLN A 6 12.48 3.84 5.97
C GLN A 6 11.55 4.98 6.37
N LEU A 7 12.05 6.21 6.53
CA LEU A 7 11.19 7.35 6.88
C LEU A 7 10.08 7.62 5.86
N THR A 8 10.34 7.40 4.56
CA THR A 8 9.34 7.46 3.49
C THR A 8 8.23 6.43 3.73
N GLY A 9 8.60 5.18 4.05
CA GLY A 9 7.66 4.12 4.43
C GLY A 9 6.82 4.47 5.66
N ASN A 10 7.44 5.04 6.71
CA ASN A 10 6.72 5.46 7.91
C ASN A 10 5.71 6.58 7.59
N ALA A 11 6.10 7.55 6.77
CA ALA A 11 5.20 8.65 6.41
C ALA A 11 3.94 8.12 5.71
N GLY A 12 4.08 7.18 4.78
CA GLY A 12 2.92 6.56 4.11
C GLY A 12 2.11 5.67 5.04
N LEU A 13 2.77 4.91 5.93
CA LEU A 13 2.11 4.11 6.95
C LEU A 13 1.17 4.96 7.83
N TYR A 14 1.69 6.03 8.42
CA TYR A 14 0.90 6.90 9.29
C TYR A 14 -0.14 7.73 8.53
N TYR A 15 0.13 8.09 7.27
CA TYR A 15 -0.87 8.69 6.38
C TYR A 15 -2.07 7.75 6.20
N CYS A 16 -1.83 6.47 5.90
CA CYS A 16 -2.90 5.48 5.81
C CYS A 16 -3.63 5.30 7.14
N CYS A 17 -2.92 5.27 8.27
CA CYS A 17 -3.55 5.17 9.58
C CYS A 17 -4.52 6.33 9.84
N TYR A 18 -4.11 7.56 9.52
CA TYR A 18 -4.96 8.74 9.65
C TYR A 18 -6.27 8.60 8.84
N HIS A 19 -6.18 8.23 7.57
CA HIS A 19 -7.35 8.06 6.72
C HIS A 19 -8.26 6.91 7.18
N LEU A 20 -7.69 5.79 7.60
CA LEU A 20 -8.46 4.67 8.13
C LEU A 20 -9.20 5.05 9.43
N SER A 21 -8.58 5.83 10.31
CA SER A 21 -9.24 6.35 11.50
C SER A 21 -10.39 7.31 11.16
N LEU A 22 -10.25 8.15 10.13
CA LEU A 22 -11.36 8.98 9.65
C LEU A 22 -12.54 8.17 9.11
N LEU A 23 -12.30 6.94 8.64
CA LEU A 23 -13.34 6.00 8.21
C LEU A 23 -13.96 5.19 9.37
N GLY A 24 -13.54 5.42 10.61
CA GLY A 24 -14.08 4.77 11.80
C GLY A 24 -13.35 3.50 12.25
N TRP A 25 -12.25 3.12 11.58
CA TRP A 25 -11.47 1.95 11.96
C TRP A 25 -10.59 2.22 13.19
N ASN A 26 -10.50 1.22 14.07
CA ASN A 26 -9.41 1.15 15.05
C ASN A 26 -8.16 0.61 14.36
N VAL A 27 -7.08 1.40 14.35
CA VAL A 27 -5.91 1.13 13.52
C VAL A 27 -4.69 0.81 14.37
N MET A 28 -3.99 -0.27 14.03
CA MET A 28 -2.74 -0.69 14.65
C MET A 28 -1.65 -0.88 13.58
N PRO A 29 -0.62 -0.02 13.51
CA PRO A 29 0.56 -0.28 12.69
C PRO A 29 1.34 -1.48 13.26
N THR A 30 1.88 -2.33 12.38
CA THR A 30 2.64 -3.52 12.78
C THR A 30 4.13 -3.20 13.01
N ALA A 31 4.82 -4.13 13.68
CA ALA A 31 6.26 -4.03 13.89
C ALA A 31 7.02 -4.15 12.56
N ARG A 32 7.79 -3.13 12.23
CA ARG A 32 8.55 -3.06 10.97
C ARG A 32 9.64 -4.13 10.91
N ASN A 33 9.93 -4.59 9.69
CA ASN A 33 10.90 -5.65 9.36
C ASN A 33 10.49 -7.08 9.76
N ALA A 34 9.32 -7.28 10.38
CA ALA A 34 8.69 -8.59 10.47
C ALA A 34 7.99 -8.94 9.15
N ARG A 35 7.88 -10.23 8.84
CA ARG A 35 7.02 -10.67 7.73
C ARG A 35 5.56 -10.40 8.11
N GLY A 36 4.81 -9.77 7.21
CA GLY A 36 3.40 -9.49 7.41
C GLY A 36 2.98 -8.21 6.70
N VAL A 37 1.72 -7.83 6.94
CA VAL A 37 1.15 -6.56 6.51
C VAL A 37 1.63 -5.40 7.40
N ASP A 38 1.49 -4.17 6.91
CA ASP A 38 1.95 -2.98 7.63
C ASP A 38 0.93 -2.46 8.65
N ILE A 39 -0.36 -2.71 8.43
CA ILE A 39 -1.46 -2.24 9.29
C ILE A 39 -2.46 -3.37 9.53
N ILE A 40 -2.95 -3.47 10.76
CA ILE A 40 -4.19 -4.16 11.10
C ILE A 40 -5.24 -3.12 11.48
N ALA A 41 -6.38 -3.13 10.80
CA ALA A 41 -7.54 -2.31 11.13
C ALA A 41 -8.70 -3.20 11.58
N TYR A 42 -9.48 -2.78 12.57
CA TYR A 42 -10.65 -3.52 13.01
C TYR A 42 -11.81 -2.59 13.36
N SER A 43 -13.03 -3.10 13.20
CA SER A 43 -14.25 -2.33 13.49
C SER A 43 -14.36 -2.00 14.96
N GLN A 44 -15.21 -1.04 15.33
CA GLN A 44 -15.34 -0.62 16.74
C GLN A 44 -15.77 -1.76 17.68
N ASP A 45 -16.57 -2.70 17.16
CA ASP A 45 -17.01 -3.92 17.84
C ASP A 45 -16.03 -5.11 17.67
N ALA A 46 -14.92 -4.90 16.98
CA ALA A 46 -13.88 -5.88 16.66
C ALA A 46 -14.34 -7.13 15.89
N THR A 47 -15.54 -7.12 15.29
CA THR A 47 -16.08 -8.25 14.51
C THR A 47 -15.48 -8.36 13.12
N ARG A 48 -15.08 -7.23 12.53
CA ARG A 48 -14.40 -7.15 11.23
C ARG A 48 -12.96 -6.74 11.41
N LYS A 49 -12.07 -7.34 10.64
CA LYS A 49 -10.63 -7.09 10.65
C LYS A 49 -10.11 -7.02 9.22
N LEU A 50 -9.20 -6.10 8.96
CA LEU A 50 -8.53 -5.91 7.69
C LEU A 50 -7.02 -5.86 7.90
N ALA A 51 -6.30 -6.62 7.09
CA ALA A 51 -4.86 -6.63 6.98
C ALA A 51 -4.46 -5.78 5.77
N ILE A 52 -3.72 -4.70 5.98
CA ILE A 52 -3.48 -3.69 4.94
C ILE A 52 -1.97 -3.55 4.70
N GLN A 53 -1.55 -3.74 3.44
CA GLN A 53 -0.19 -3.47 2.99
C GLN A 53 -0.08 -2.03 2.48
N VAL A 54 1.00 -1.34 2.85
CA VAL A 54 1.31 0.02 2.41
C VAL A 54 2.61 0.05 1.60
N LYS A 55 2.59 0.76 0.46
CA LYS A 55 3.78 1.06 -0.35
C LYS A 55 3.89 2.56 -0.56
N ALA A 56 4.79 3.20 0.18
CA ALA A 56 5.01 4.64 0.12
C ALA A 56 6.19 5.01 -0.79
N LEU A 57 6.02 6.02 -1.62
CA LEU A 57 7.02 6.55 -2.54
C LEU A 57 7.10 8.07 -2.42
N SER A 58 8.32 8.62 -2.46
CA SER A 58 8.55 10.07 -2.44
C SER A 58 8.18 10.76 -3.77
N LYS A 59 8.03 9.99 -4.85
CA LYS A 59 7.68 10.45 -6.21
C LYS A 59 6.72 9.47 -6.87
N ARG A 60 6.17 9.86 -8.03
CA ARG A 60 5.41 8.97 -8.90
C ARG A 60 6.36 8.02 -9.63
N ASN A 61 6.64 6.86 -9.02
CA ASN A 61 7.60 5.87 -9.49
C ASN A 61 6.98 4.46 -9.55
N PRO A 62 7.64 3.50 -10.21
CA PRO A 62 7.26 2.09 -10.12
C PRO A 62 7.28 1.60 -8.67
N VAL A 63 6.27 0.81 -8.28
CA VAL A 63 6.16 0.22 -6.94
C VAL A 63 6.80 -1.17 -6.95
N PRO A 64 7.86 -1.41 -6.17
CA PRO A 64 8.50 -2.73 -6.14
C PRO A 64 7.61 -3.77 -5.44
N LEU A 65 7.38 -4.89 -6.11
CA LEU A 65 6.67 -6.06 -5.57
C LEU A 65 7.63 -7.19 -5.15
N GLY A 66 8.89 -7.14 -5.58
CA GLY A 66 9.94 -8.09 -5.19
C GLY A 66 10.25 -9.11 -6.27
N LYS A 67 10.72 -10.30 -5.86
CA LYS A 67 11.13 -11.38 -6.77
C LYS A 67 10.00 -12.36 -7.13
N SER A 68 8.90 -12.30 -6.40
CA SER A 68 7.74 -13.18 -6.57
C SER A 68 6.48 -12.43 -6.13
N LEU A 69 5.35 -12.74 -6.76
CA LEU A 69 4.03 -12.22 -6.40
C LEU A 69 3.37 -13.00 -5.25
N GLU A 70 3.98 -14.10 -4.78
CA GLU A 70 3.49 -14.86 -3.61
C GLU A 70 3.46 -14.01 -2.33
N MET A 71 4.32 -13.00 -2.25
CA MET A 71 4.38 -12.07 -1.11
C MET A 71 3.32 -10.97 -1.18
N VAL A 72 2.48 -10.93 -2.24
CA VAL A 72 1.33 -10.04 -2.31
C VAL A 72 0.21 -10.61 -1.43
N MET A 73 0.08 -10.03 -0.23
CA MET A 73 -0.76 -10.49 0.88
C MET A 73 -1.62 -9.38 1.47
N GLY A 74 -2.45 -9.71 2.47
CA GLY A 74 -3.41 -8.79 3.07
C GLY A 74 -4.72 -8.74 2.31
N ASP A 75 -5.67 -7.95 2.81
CA ASP A 75 -6.99 -7.73 2.22
C ASP A 75 -6.98 -6.53 1.29
N ILE A 76 -6.20 -5.49 1.62
CA ILE A 76 -6.09 -4.23 0.88
C ILE A 76 -4.62 -3.84 0.70
N TRP A 77 -4.32 -3.25 -0.46
CA TRP A 77 -3.06 -2.57 -0.75
C TRP A 77 -3.31 -1.07 -0.89
N VAL A 78 -2.49 -0.27 -0.22
CA VAL A 78 -2.48 1.19 -0.35
C VAL A 78 -1.12 1.64 -0.86
N ILE A 79 -1.10 2.20 -2.06
CA ILE A 79 0.08 2.86 -2.60
C ILE A 79 -0.05 4.35 -2.29
N VAL A 80 0.97 4.95 -1.68
CA VAL A 80 1.01 6.40 -1.42
C VAL A 80 2.16 6.99 -2.20
N ASN A 81 1.89 7.79 -3.22
CA ASN A 81 2.93 8.50 -3.96
C ASN A 81 3.08 9.94 -3.45
N LYS A 82 4.21 10.59 -3.78
CA LYS A 82 4.50 11.98 -3.40
C LYS A 82 4.33 12.26 -1.90
N VAL A 83 4.63 11.26 -1.07
CA VAL A 83 4.33 11.28 0.38
C VAL A 83 5.00 12.44 1.14
N THR A 84 6.06 13.03 0.59
CA THR A 84 6.83 14.11 1.21
C THR A 84 6.44 15.51 0.74
N SER A 85 5.41 15.64 -0.09
CA SER A 85 4.93 16.92 -0.59
C SER A 85 3.41 16.99 -0.65
N SER A 86 2.81 16.32 -1.61
CA SER A 86 1.36 16.28 -1.82
C SER A 86 0.97 14.82 -2.02
N PRO A 87 0.75 14.07 -0.92
CA PRO A 87 0.45 12.65 -0.99
C PRO A 87 -0.75 12.37 -1.89
N SER A 88 -0.71 11.26 -2.61
CA SER A 88 -1.90 10.68 -3.22
C SER A 88 -1.93 9.18 -2.96
N ALA A 89 -3.07 8.69 -2.49
CA ALA A 89 -3.31 7.29 -2.19
C ALA A 89 -4.03 6.59 -3.34
N PHE A 90 -3.70 5.31 -3.54
CA PHE A 90 -4.35 4.44 -4.51
C PHE A 90 -4.70 3.14 -3.80
N ILE A 91 -5.99 2.80 -3.81
CA ILE A 91 -6.55 1.68 -3.05
C ILE A 91 -6.81 0.52 -4.01
N LEU A 92 -6.09 -0.58 -3.81
CA LEU A 92 -6.14 -1.77 -4.66
C LEU A 92 -6.43 -3.03 -3.84
N LEU A 93 -7.02 -4.03 -4.49
CA LEU A 93 -7.08 -5.39 -4.01
C LEU A 93 -5.79 -6.15 -4.36
N PRO A 94 -5.39 -7.15 -3.56
CA PRO A 94 -4.26 -8.02 -3.89
C PRO A 94 -4.35 -8.69 -5.27
N SER A 95 -5.56 -9.03 -5.73
CA SER A 95 -5.79 -9.59 -7.07
C SER A 95 -5.44 -8.59 -8.17
N GLU A 96 -5.88 -7.35 -8.04
CA GLU A 96 -5.57 -6.27 -8.98
C GLU A 96 -4.06 -5.96 -8.99
N VAL A 97 -3.41 -5.98 -7.82
CA VAL A 97 -1.95 -5.84 -7.73
C VAL A 97 -1.23 -6.95 -8.52
N LYS A 98 -1.70 -8.20 -8.42
CA LYS A 98 -1.12 -9.33 -9.14
C LYS A 98 -1.37 -9.24 -10.65
N GLU A 99 -2.58 -8.87 -11.04
CA GLU A 99 -2.98 -8.72 -12.45
C GLU A 99 -2.20 -7.60 -13.16
N LEU A 100 -2.01 -6.47 -12.47
CA LEU A 100 -1.35 -5.29 -13.02
C LEU A 100 0.18 -5.34 -12.91
N ALA A 101 0.74 -6.39 -12.29
CA ALA A 101 2.16 -6.54 -12.07
C ALA A 101 2.93 -6.70 -13.39
N HIS A 102 3.94 -5.87 -13.59
CA HIS A 102 4.89 -6.05 -14.67
C HIS A 102 6.00 -7.01 -14.23
N CYS A 103 6.31 -8.00 -15.08
CA CYS A 103 7.43 -8.91 -14.91
C CYS A 103 8.61 -8.43 -15.76
N GLY A 104 9.72 -8.11 -15.12
CA GLY A 104 10.97 -7.81 -15.80
C GLY A 104 12.02 -8.87 -15.54
N GLU A 105 12.66 -9.33 -16.61
CA GLU A 105 13.81 -10.22 -16.56
C GLU A 105 15.07 -9.50 -17.04
N LYS A 106 16.13 -9.57 -16.24
CA LYS A 106 17.46 -9.09 -16.62
C LYS A 106 18.52 -10.04 -16.10
N GLU A 107 19.38 -10.55 -16.98
CA GLU A 107 20.49 -11.45 -16.63
C GLU A 107 20.01 -12.66 -15.81
N GLY A 108 18.86 -13.24 -16.18
CA GLY A 108 18.23 -14.37 -15.48
C GLY A 108 17.62 -14.04 -14.12
N ARG A 109 17.58 -12.76 -13.73
CA ARG A 109 16.89 -12.29 -12.50
C ARG A 109 15.53 -11.74 -12.87
N VAL A 110 14.49 -12.34 -12.28
CA VAL A 110 13.11 -11.88 -12.37
C VAL A 110 12.81 -10.91 -11.23
N SER A 111 12.14 -9.81 -11.54
CA SER A 111 11.57 -8.90 -10.56
C SER A 111 10.23 -8.35 -11.03
N PHE A 112 9.37 -8.06 -10.07
CA PHE A 112 8.02 -7.57 -10.29
C PHE A 112 7.85 -6.16 -9.75
N TRP A 113 7.10 -5.34 -10.48
CA TRP A 113 6.72 -4.01 -10.05
C TRP A 113 5.40 -3.55 -10.67
N LEU A 114 4.71 -2.61 -10.03
CA LEU A 114 3.59 -1.90 -10.65
C LEU A 114 4.11 -0.65 -11.33
N GLN A 115 3.75 -0.47 -12.61
CA GLN A 115 4.05 0.77 -13.33
C GLN A 115 3.15 1.91 -12.83
N PRO A 116 3.62 3.16 -12.83
CA PRO A 116 2.80 4.32 -12.48
C PRO A 116 1.48 4.38 -13.24
N THR A 117 1.49 4.09 -14.55
CA THR A 117 0.29 4.08 -15.38
C THR A 117 -0.70 2.97 -15.02
N SER A 118 -0.26 1.92 -14.32
CA SER A 118 -1.11 0.82 -13.91
C SER A 118 -1.84 1.09 -12.60
N TYR A 119 -1.22 1.75 -11.63
CA TYR A 119 -1.86 2.05 -10.33
C TYR A 119 -2.41 3.47 -10.21
N ASP A 120 -1.82 4.44 -10.92
CA ASP A 120 -2.25 5.85 -10.91
C ASP A 120 -3.42 6.04 -11.89
N GLN A 121 -4.54 5.38 -11.57
CA GLN A 121 -5.78 5.43 -12.32
C GLN A 121 -6.90 5.97 -11.43
N GLU A 122 -7.89 6.64 -12.05
CA GLU A 122 -9.00 7.28 -11.33
C GLU A 122 -9.86 6.27 -10.54
N CYS A 123 -9.92 5.01 -10.99
CA CYS A 123 -10.62 3.93 -10.28
C CYS A 123 -9.91 3.45 -8.99
N PHE A 124 -8.69 3.91 -8.72
CA PHE A 124 -7.93 3.60 -7.51
C PHE A 124 -7.65 4.84 -6.66
N LYS A 125 -7.51 6.01 -7.31
CA LYS A 125 -7.04 7.25 -6.70
C LYS A 125 -8.02 7.80 -5.66
N GLU A 126 -7.53 7.95 -4.43
CA GLU A 126 -8.29 8.39 -3.25
C GLU A 126 -9.57 7.59 -3.00
N LYS A 127 -9.66 6.35 -3.53
CA LYS A 127 -10.84 5.49 -3.42
C LYS A 127 -10.93 4.78 -2.06
N TRP A 128 -10.81 5.56 -0.99
CA TRP A 128 -10.84 5.10 0.40
C TRP A 128 -12.13 4.35 0.75
N GLU A 129 -13.24 4.69 0.11
CA GLU A 129 -14.52 4.02 0.25
C GLU A 129 -14.48 2.52 -0.09
N ARG A 130 -13.50 2.09 -0.91
CA ARG A 130 -13.28 0.66 -1.22
C ARG A 130 -12.91 -0.17 0.00
N ILE A 131 -12.36 0.46 1.04
CA ILE A 131 -12.02 -0.20 2.31
C ILE A 131 -13.28 -0.36 3.18
N GLY A 132 -14.28 0.50 2.98
CA GLY A 132 -15.48 0.58 3.82
C GLY A 132 -15.25 1.28 5.16
N HIS A 133 -16.29 1.31 5.98
CA HIS A 133 -16.28 1.93 7.31
C HIS A 133 -16.07 0.89 8.41
N GLY A 134 -15.33 1.30 9.44
CA GLY A 134 -15.05 0.53 10.67
C GLY A 134 -16.11 0.68 11.73
#